data_AF-A0A9X3US95-F1
#
_entry.id   AF-A0A9X3US95-F1
#
_cell.length_a   1.000
_cell.length_b   1.000
_cell.length_c   1.000
_cell.angle_alpha   90.00
_cell.angle_beta   90.00
_cell.angle_gamma   90.00
#
_symmetry.space_group_name_H-M   'P 1'
#
loop_
_entity.id
_entity.type
_entity.pdbx_description
1 polymer ?
#
loop_
_entity_poly.entity_id
_entity_poly.type
_entity_poly.pdbx_seq_one_letter_code
_entity_poly.pdbx_strand_id
1 'polypeptide(L)' 'MALVAYVQNLEQVQTRDSAIKFICNSAKSSQLPDDVMALVERANCKNGKNCGRVLSHRTLYGWVLAYNNAKTPEERLKAL' A
#
# COMPACT_ATOMS: atom_id res chain seq x y z
N MET A 1 -3.73 4.79 5.86
CA MET A 1 -4.80 3.83 6.21
C MET A 1 -5.46 3.16 5.00
N ALA A 2 -5.74 3.88 3.91
CA ALA A 2 -6.49 3.32 2.77
C ALA A 2 -5.74 2.28 1.91
N LEU A 3 -4.41 2.38 1.74
CA LEU A 3 -3.62 1.38 0.97
C LEU A 3 -3.61 -0.02 1.62
N VAL A 4 -3.49 -0.09 2.95
CA VAL A 4 -3.55 -1.37 3.69
C VAL A 4 -4.97 -1.96 3.65
N ALA A 5 -6.00 -1.13 3.81
CA ALA A 5 -7.38 -1.58 3.66
C ALA A 5 -7.68 -2.08 2.23
N TYR A 6 -7.12 -1.43 1.21
CA TYR A 6 -7.23 -1.87 -0.17
C TYR A 6 -6.57 -3.24 -0.40
N VAL A 7 -5.40 -3.48 0.21
CA VAL A 7 -4.79 -4.83 0.25
C VAL A 7 -5.71 -5.84 0.93
N GLN A 8 -6.28 -5.52 2.09
CA GLN A 8 -7.16 -6.43 2.85
C GLN A 8 -8.45 -6.79 2.09
N ASN A 9 -8.98 -5.86 1.28
CA ASN A 9 -10.13 -6.13 0.41
C ASN A 9 -9.77 -7.12 -0.71
N LEU A 10 -8.60 -6.95 -1.33
CA LEU A 10 -8.11 -7.89 -2.33
C LEU A 10 -7.78 -9.26 -1.70
N GLU A 11 -7.31 -9.29 -0.45
CA GLU A 11 -7.04 -10.53 0.30
C GLU A 11 -8.29 -11.42 0.50
N GLN A 12 -9.50 -10.90 0.32
CA GLN A 12 -10.72 -11.69 0.39
C GLN A 12 -10.85 -12.71 -0.74
N VAL A 13 -10.17 -12.50 -1.88
CA VAL A 13 -10.29 -13.33 -3.09
C VAL A 13 -8.94 -13.82 -3.64
N GLN A 14 -7.83 -13.37 -3.08
CA GLN A 14 -6.48 -13.79 -3.48
C GLN A 14 -5.48 -13.72 -2.32
N THR A 15 -4.30 -14.30 -2.49
CA THR A 15 -3.25 -14.25 -1.46
C THR A 15 -2.72 -12.82 -1.27
N ARG A 16 -2.21 -12.53 -0.06
CA ARG A 16 -1.53 -11.26 0.28
C ARG A 16 -0.45 -10.89 -0.74
N ASP A 17 0.40 -11.85 -1.08
CA ASP A 17 1.47 -11.66 -2.05
C ASP A 17 0.92 -11.30 -3.44
N SER A 18 -0.14 -11.96 -3.89
CA SER A 18 -0.84 -11.62 -5.15
C SER A 18 -1.44 -10.21 -5.10
N ALA A 19 -2.11 -9.84 -4.00
CA ALA A 19 -2.70 -8.52 -3.81
C ALA A 19 -1.67 -7.39 -3.84
N ILE A 20 -0.56 -7.58 -3.14
CA ILE A 20 0.52 -6.59 -3.11
C ILE A 20 1.21 -6.50 -4.47
N LYS A 21 1.47 -7.64 -5.15
CA LYS A 21 2.00 -7.63 -6.52
C LYS A 21 1.08 -6.93 -7.50
N PHE A 22 -0.23 -7.17 -7.42
CA PHE A 22 -1.23 -6.48 -8.22
C PHE A 22 -1.13 -4.97 -8.03
N ILE A 23 -1.22 -4.48 -6.78
CA ILE A 23 -1.15 -3.04 -6.49
C ILE A 23 0.16 -2.44 -6.97
N CYS A 24 1.31 -3.08 -6.69
CA CYS A 24 2.62 -2.58 -7.12
C CYS A 24 2.75 -2.52 -8.64
N ASN A 25 2.17 -3.47 -9.39
CA ASN A 25 2.23 -3.48 -10.84
C ASN A 25 1.24 -2.46 -11.44
N SER A 26 0.01 -2.41 -10.96
CA SER A 26 -1.00 -1.44 -11.38
C SER A 26 -0.60 0.00 -11.06
N ALA A 27 0.12 0.23 -9.95
CA ALA A 27 0.70 1.54 -9.63
C ALA A 27 1.79 1.95 -10.64
N LYS A 28 2.58 1.01 -11.18
CA LYS A 28 3.61 1.32 -12.19
C LYS A 28 3.00 1.74 -13.52
N SER A 29 1.89 1.11 -13.90
CA SER A 29 1.17 1.38 -15.13
C SER A 29 0.09 2.46 -14.99
N SER A 30 -0.06 3.09 -13.82
CA SER A 30 -1.13 4.05 -13.51
C SER A 30 -2.54 3.51 -13.78
N GLN A 31 -2.75 2.23 -13.46
CA GLN A 31 -4.01 1.49 -13.66
C GLN A 31 -4.81 1.30 -12.36
N LEU A 32 -4.38 1.92 -11.26
CA LEU A 32 -5.18 1.96 -10.03
C LEU A 32 -6.20 3.10 -10.11
N PRO A 33 -7.33 2.99 -9.39
CA PRO A 33 -8.25 4.12 -9.21
C PRO A 33 -7.53 5.40 -8.74
N ASP A 34 -8.01 6.57 -9.19
CA ASP A 34 -7.34 7.86 -8.95
C ASP A 34 -7.13 8.17 -7.47
N ASP A 35 -8.09 7.81 -6.62
CA ASP A 35 -8.00 7.94 -5.16
C ASP A 35 -6.89 7.05 -4.57
N VAL A 36 -6.75 5.83 -5.08
CA VAL A 36 -5.67 4.91 -4.70
C VAL A 36 -4.32 5.40 -5.23
N MET A 37 -4.26 5.94 -6.45
CA MET A 37 -3.05 6.53 -7.01
C MET A 37 -2.57 7.74 -6.18
N ALA A 38 -3.46 8.64 -5.77
CA ALA A 38 -3.12 9.77 -4.90
C ALA A 38 -2.52 9.31 -3.56
N LEU A 39 -2.99 8.18 -3.02
CA LEU A 39 -2.42 7.57 -1.81
C LEU A 39 -1.03 6.99 -2.05
N VAL A 40 -0.81 6.33 -3.19
CA VAL A 40 0.50 5.81 -3.59
C VAL A 40 1.50 6.96 -3.74
N GLU A 41 1.10 8.05 -4.38
CA GLU A 41 1.93 9.26 -4.52
C GLU A 41 2.27 9.86 -3.16
N ARG A 42 1.27 10.06 -2.29
CA ARG A 42 1.47 10.61 -0.94
C ARG A 42 2.40 9.74 -0.11
N ALA A 43 2.25 8.43 -0.19
CA ALA A 43 3.09 7.48 0.54
C ALA A 43 4.54 7.47 0.03
N ASN A 44 4.76 7.84 -1.24
CA ASN A 44 6.08 7.94 -1.88
C ASN A 44 6.67 9.37 -1.88
N CYS A 45 6.00 10.38 -1.31
CA CYS A 45 6.45 11.78 -1.32
C CYS A 45 7.81 12.07 -0.64
N LYS A 46 8.47 11.08 -0.01
CA LYS A 46 9.81 11.27 0.58
C LYS A 46 10.89 11.64 -0.43
N ASN A 47 10.68 11.40 -1.72
CA ASN A 47 11.57 11.85 -2.79
C ASN A 47 10.73 12.65 -3.78
N GLY A 48 11.11 13.91 -4.04
CA GLY A 48 10.28 14.92 -4.72
C GLY A 48 9.72 14.52 -6.10
N LYS A 49 8.96 15.45 -6.69
CA LYS A 49 8.31 15.30 -8.00
C LYS A 49 9.28 14.64 -9.01
N ASN A 50 8.86 13.56 -9.66
CA ASN A 50 9.59 12.77 -10.67
C ASN A 50 10.65 11.75 -10.18
N CYS A 51 10.54 11.14 -8.99
CA CYS A 51 11.55 10.15 -8.59
C CYS A 51 11.46 8.77 -9.26
N GLY A 52 10.41 8.48 -10.05
CA GLY A 52 10.24 7.19 -10.76
C GLY A 52 10.16 5.93 -9.87
N ARG A 53 10.31 6.08 -8.54
CA ARG A 53 10.21 4.98 -7.58
C ARG A 53 8.74 4.74 -7.27
N VAL A 54 8.25 3.64 -7.81
CA VAL A 54 6.91 3.12 -7.54
C VAL A 54 6.90 2.39 -6.20
N LEU A 55 5.74 2.37 -5.53
CA LEU A 55 5.52 1.67 -4.27
C LEU A 55 6.08 0.24 -4.36
N SER A 56 7.07 -0.08 -3.52
CA SER A 56 7.75 -1.38 -3.57
C SER A 56 6.96 -2.45 -2.82
N HIS A 57 7.05 -3.69 -3.30
CA HIS A 57 6.43 -4.84 -2.64
C HIS A 57 6.87 -4.94 -1.18
N ARG A 58 8.18 -4.81 -0.91
CA ARG A 58 8.73 -4.87 0.45
C ARG A 58 8.12 -3.80 1.37
N THR A 59 7.96 -2.59 0.86
CA THR A 59 7.39 -1.46 1.62
C THR A 59 5.93 -1.74 1.98
N LEU A 60 5.10 -2.06 0.97
CA LEU A 60 3.68 -2.29 1.19
C LEU A 60 3.45 -3.53 2.07
N TYR A 61 4.23 -4.60 1.86
CA TYR A 61 4.19 -5.79 2.71
C TYR A 61 4.55 -5.48 4.16
N GLY A 62 5.58 -4.66 4.39
CA GLY A 62 5.96 -4.20 5.73
C GLY A 62 4.84 -3.43 6.44
N TRP A 63 4.14 -2.54 5.73
CA TRP A 63 2.99 -1.81 6.28
C TRP A 63 1.83 -2.73 6.64
N VAL A 64 1.52 -3.70 5.77
CA VAL A 64 0.45 -4.68 6.03
C VAL A 64 0.78 -5.53 7.26
N LEU A 65 2.03 -5.98 7.42
CA LEU A 65 2.43 -6.72 8.61
C LEU A 65 2.39 -5.87 9.87
N ALA A 66 2.92 -4.64 9.83
CA ALA A 66 2.91 -3.74 10.97
C ALA A 66 1.48 -3.44 11.44
N TYR A 67 0.57 -3.20 10.50
CA TYR A 67 -0.85 -2.98 10.77
C TYR A 67 -1.53 -4.22 11.38
N ASN A 68 -1.29 -5.41 10.82
CA ASN A 68 -1.90 -6.64 11.31
C ASN A 68 -1.35 -7.07 12.69
N ASN A 69 -0.09 -6.78 12.98
CA ASN A 69 0.54 -7.10 14.26
C ASN A 69 0.17 -6.10 15.38
N ALA A 70 -0.36 -4.94 15.03
CA ALA A 70 -0.82 -3.95 15.99
C ALA A 70 -2.10 -4.41 16.69
N LYS A 71 -2.06 -4.38 18.03
CA LYS A 71 -3.10 -4.91 18.91
C LYS A 71 -4.11 -3.84 19.31
N THR A 72 -3.68 -2.58 19.36
CA THR A 72 -4.56 -1.45 19.70
C THR A 72 -4.87 -0.57 18.48
N PRO A 73 -6.00 0.16 18.49
CA PRO A 73 -6.29 1.15 17.45
C PRO A 73 -5.19 2.22 17.33
N GLU A 74 -4.56 2.59 18.44
CA GLU A 74 -3.48 3.57 18.49
C GLU A 74 -2.19 3.04 17.86
N GLU A 75 -1.84 1.77 18.12
CA GLU A 75 -0.71 1.10 17.47
C GLU A 75 -0.95 0.98 15.97
N ARG A 76 -2.20 0.66 15.57
CA ARG A 76 -2.60 0.65 14.16
C ARG A 76 -2.45 2.03 13.56
N LEU A 77 -2.83 3.09 14.27
CA LEU A 77 -2.68 4.45 13.79
C LEU A 77 -1.21 4.86 13.63
N LYS A 78 -0.33 4.45 14.56
CA LYS A 78 1.12 4.73 14.50
C LYS A 78 1.86 3.93 13.43
N ALA A 79 1.35 2.76 13.05
CA ALA A 79 1.91 1.93 11.99
C ALA A 79 1.59 2.46 10.57
N LEU A 80 0.80 3.53 10.47
CA LEU A 80 0.35 4.18 9.23
C LEU A 80 1.15 5.45 8.92
#